data_AF-A0A934DTC3-F1
#
_entry.id   AF-A0A934DTC3-F1
#
_cell.length_a   1.000
_cell.length_b   1.000
_cell.length_c   1.000
_cell.angle_alpha   90.00
_cell.angle_beta   90.00
_cell.angle_gamma   90.00
#
_symmetry.space_group_name_H-M   'P 1'
#
loop_
_entity.id
_entity.type
_entity.pdbx_description
1 polymer ?
#
loop_
_entity_poly.entity_id
_entity_poly.type
_entity_poly.pdbx_seq_one_letter_code
_entity_poly.pdbx_strand_id
1 'polypeptide(L)'
;MIVAALALAVAGLSACSEDSNQPGPTGNGGSLNDAAAKGGQGQGGAGAGGTNVGGGGNAGSSTGGTAGSSATGGAAGNSGAAGTGGTAGTGGVAGNAGAAGTGGTSSASGVIVPLYTYPDDSTWDAICASKSAHPTVDVRAIINPDNGPGSSKDSLFVSGIAKLSNAGIVVLGYVATGYASKSEAEAHTEIDAYKSWYPGVTGIFFDEMQSAAGDESYYAALTQYAKTQGFSSTVGNPGTDVAESYVGTVDTIFIYETDGLPALSALGGWHSNHDRKNFGIIPYAVPTMDAVFVAGARPLVGYIYLTDDDLPNPWDSLPPYFDALVGALE
;
A
#
# COMPACT_ATOMS: atom_id res chain seq x y z
N MET A 1 -24.58 56.63 5.71
CA MET A 1 -25.38 55.68 4.89
C MET A 1 -24.43 55.02 3.91
N ILE A 2 -24.30 53.68 3.99
CA ILE A 2 -23.95 52.72 2.90
C ILE A 2 -22.51 52.86 2.33
N VAL A 3 -21.52 52.06 2.76
CA VAL A 3 -21.17 50.64 2.45
C VAL A 3 -20.77 50.38 0.99
N ALA A 4 -19.50 50.00 0.75
CA ALA A 4 -19.02 49.04 -0.26
C ALA A 4 -17.49 48.90 -0.11
N ALA A 5 -16.99 47.79 0.47
CA ALA A 5 -16.59 46.54 -0.22
C ALA A 5 -15.08 46.55 -0.57
N LEU A 6 -14.29 45.95 0.32
CA LEU A 6 -12.88 45.64 0.13
C LEU A 6 -12.79 44.27 -0.59
N ALA A 7 -12.38 44.26 -1.85
CA ALA A 7 -12.04 43.04 -2.58
C ALA A 7 -10.56 42.71 -2.33
N LEU A 8 -10.32 41.55 -1.72
CA LEU A 8 -8.98 40.97 -1.55
C LEU A 8 -8.67 40.15 -2.82
N ALA A 9 -7.75 40.66 -3.64
CA ALA A 9 -7.24 39.94 -4.80
C ALA A 9 -6.23 38.88 -4.35
N VAL A 10 -6.50 37.63 -4.74
CA VAL A 10 -5.59 36.49 -4.62
C VAL A 10 -4.49 36.65 -5.66
N ALA A 11 -3.25 36.84 -5.21
CA ALA A 11 -2.07 36.78 -6.07
C ALA A 11 -1.71 35.30 -6.29
N GLY A 12 -1.93 34.83 -7.51
CA GLY A 12 -1.45 33.53 -7.98
C GLY A 12 0.08 33.52 -8.06
N LEU A 13 0.69 32.48 -7.51
CA LEU A 13 2.11 32.19 -7.73
C LEU A 13 2.21 31.37 -9.02
N SER A 14 2.45 32.06 -10.13
CA SER A 14 2.95 31.49 -11.37
C SER A 14 4.43 31.84 -11.46
N ALA A 15 5.29 30.83 -11.35
CA ALA A 15 6.71 30.95 -11.70
C ALA A 15 7.27 29.56 -12.01
N CYS A 16 6.93 29.05 -13.20
CA CYS A 16 7.76 28.09 -13.91
C CYS A 16 8.15 28.76 -15.23
N SER A 17 9.32 29.42 -15.30
CA SER A 17 10.09 29.54 -16.55
C SER A 17 11.50 30.06 -16.27
N GLU A 18 12.47 29.24 -16.70
CA GLU A 18 13.74 29.58 -17.36
C GLU A 18 14.78 30.42 -16.61
N ASP A 19 15.97 29.84 -16.37
CA ASP A 19 17.16 30.06 -17.22
C ASP A 19 18.41 29.40 -16.59
N SER A 20 19.08 28.51 -17.33
CA SER A 20 20.50 28.64 -17.72
C SER A 20 21.19 27.30 -18.01
N ASN A 21 21.44 27.16 -19.31
CA ASN A 21 22.28 26.23 -20.04
C ASN A 21 23.71 26.10 -19.48
N GLN A 22 24.14 24.89 -19.14
CA GLN A 22 25.56 24.47 -19.12
C GLN A 22 25.67 22.99 -19.56
N PRO A 23 26.62 22.62 -20.43
CA PRO A 23 26.75 21.25 -20.93
C PRO A 23 27.45 20.35 -19.90
N GLY A 24 26.70 19.43 -19.31
CA GLY A 24 27.24 18.32 -18.51
C GLY A 24 27.70 17.14 -19.39
N PRO A 25 28.68 16.34 -18.94
CA PRO A 25 29.34 15.35 -19.78
C PRO A 25 28.37 14.21 -20.12
N THR A 26 28.39 13.79 -21.38
CA THR A 26 27.70 12.61 -21.89
C THR A 26 28.22 11.35 -21.19
N GLY A 27 27.55 10.95 -20.12
CA GLY A 27 27.73 9.68 -19.42
C GLY A 27 26.59 8.74 -19.79
N ASN A 28 26.91 7.83 -20.70
CA ASN A 28 26.16 6.66 -21.16
C ASN A 28 24.95 6.26 -20.29
N GLY A 29 23.74 6.49 -20.79
CA GLY A 29 22.50 5.93 -20.27
C GLY A 29 22.55 4.41 -20.37
N GLY A 30 22.89 3.76 -19.26
CA GLY A 30 22.69 2.34 -19.08
C GLY A 30 21.28 2.15 -18.54
N SER A 31 20.40 1.56 -19.35
CA SER A 31 19.20 0.88 -18.89
C SER A 31 19.57 0.07 -17.63
N LEU A 32 18.97 0.40 -16.49
CA LEU A 32 19.09 -0.41 -15.29
C LEU A 32 18.43 -1.75 -15.66
N ASN A 33 19.26 -2.77 -15.90
CA ASN A 33 18.78 -4.12 -16.15
C ASN A 33 18.30 -4.66 -14.81
N ASP A 34 17.05 -4.38 -14.48
CA ASP A 34 16.35 -4.94 -13.33
C ASP A 34 15.98 -6.39 -13.65
N ALA A 35 16.96 -7.26 -13.52
CA ALA A 35 16.67 -8.67 -13.36
C ALA A 35 16.42 -8.88 -11.87
N ALA A 36 15.20 -8.58 -11.41
CA ALA A 36 14.64 -9.25 -10.24
C ALA A 36 14.85 -10.75 -10.46
N ALA A 37 15.86 -11.32 -9.80
CA ALA A 37 16.28 -12.69 -10.00
C ALA A 37 15.19 -13.59 -9.38
N LYS A 38 14.17 -13.90 -10.19
CA LYS A 38 13.03 -14.75 -9.79
C LYS A 38 13.51 -16.17 -9.48
N GLY A 39 13.92 -16.40 -8.24
CA GLY A 39 14.13 -17.71 -7.66
C GLY A 39 12.80 -18.29 -7.18
N GLY A 40 12.01 -18.88 -8.07
CA GLY A 40 10.77 -19.55 -7.70
C GLY A 40 11.03 -20.71 -6.73
N GLN A 41 10.40 -20.72 -5.56
CA GLN A 41 10.38 -21.90 -4.71
C GLN A 41 9.44 -22.96 -5.30
N GLY A 42 10.04 -23.97 -5.93
CA GLY A 42 9.41 -25.28 -6.11
C GLY A 42 9.54 -26.09 -4.83
N GLN A 43 8.47 -26.16 -4.03
CA GLN A 43 8.42 -27.08 -2.89
C GLN A 43 7.88 -28.46 -3.34
N GLY A 44 8.80 -29.41 -3.52
CA GLY A 44 8.50 -30.83 -3.62
C GLY A 44 8.15 -31.40 -2.25
N GLY A 45 6.86 -31.56 -1.97
CA GLY A 45 6.37 -32.27 -0.79
C GLY A 45 6.63 -33.78 -0.89
N ALA A 46 7.54 -34.29 -0.07
CA ALA A 46 7.70 -35.71 0.18
C ALA A 46 6.65 -36.18 1.20
N GLY A 47 5.53 -36.73 0.70
CA GLY A 47 4.55 -37.43 1.53
C GLY A 47 4.85 -38.93 1.61
N ALA A 48 5.42 -39.37 2.73
CA ALA A 48 5.22 -40.74 3.24
C ALA A 48 3.95 -40.70 4.11
N GLY A 49 2.92 -41.54 3.94
CA GLY A 49 2.96 -42.98 3.83
C GLY A 49 2.68 -43.59 5.21
N GLY A 50 1.40 -43.74 5.60
CA GLY A 50 1.02 -44.31 6.88
C GLY A 50 -0.49 -44.54 7.05
N THR A 51 -0.95 -45.73 6.69
CA THR A 51 -2.28 -46.30 6.93
C THR A 51 -2.40 -46.90 8.34
N ASN A 52 -3.50 -46.68 9.08
CA ASN A 52 -4.35 -47.76 9.65
C ASN A 52 -5.52 -47.28 10.55
N VAL A 53 -6.74 -47.66 10.13
CA VAL A 53 -7.85 -48.40 10.77
C VAL A 53 -8.23 -48.22 12.27
N GLY A 54 -9.55 -47.99 12.47
CA GLY A 54 -10.41 -48.57 13.52
C GLY A 54 -10.47 -47.81 14.86
N GLY A 55 -11.59 -47.56 15.53
CA GLY A 55 -12.97 -48.06 15.46
C GLY A 55 -13.52 -48.16 16.89
N GLY A 56 -14.75 -47.72 17.14
CA GLY A 56 -15.61 -48.28 18.20
C GLY A 56 -16.05 -47.40 19.39
N GLY A 57 -17.37 -47.22 19.48
CA GLY A 57 -18.17 -47.19 20.73
C GLY A 57 -18.45 -45.81 21.34
N ASN A 58 -19.57 -45.54 22.01
CA ASN A 58 -20.88 -46.19 22.17
C ASN A 58 -21.82 -45.15 22.82
N ALA A 59 -23.12 -45.38 22.70
CA ALA A 59 -24.25 -44.56 23.11
C ALA A 59 -24.40 -44.27 24.62
N GLY A 60 -25.12 -43.19 24.93
CA GLY A 60 -25.65 -42.87 26.26
C GLY A 60 -26.68 -41.74 26.20
N SER A 61 -27.96 -42.12 26.24
CA SER A 61 -29.16 -41.27 26.23
C SER A 61 -29.46 -40.67 27.61
N SER A 62 -29.96 -39.42 27.69
CA SER A 62 -31.25 -39.10 28.35
C SER A 62 -31.60 -37.59 28.35
N THR A 63 -32.85 -37.36 27.92
CA THR A 63 -33.87 -36.41 28.44
C THR A 63 -33.67 -34.88 28.40
N GLY A 64 -34.40 -34.25 27.47
CA GLY A 64 -35.62 -33.50 27.83
C GLY A 64 -35.48 -32.01 28.21
N GLY A 65 -35.84 -31.12 27.27
CA GLY A 65 -36.12 -29.71 27.54
C GLY A 65 -36.56 -28.97 26.28
N THR A 66 -37.84 -28.62 26.20
CA THR A 66 -38.47 -27.94 25.05
C THR A 66 -38.62 -26.45 25.31
N ALA A 67 -38.51 -25.67 24.22
CA ALA A 67 -39.09 -24.35 23.93
C ALA A 67 -38.16 -23.13 23.99
N GLY A 68 -38.10 -22.42 22.84
CA GLY A 68 -37.48 -21.11 22.69
C GLY A 68 -37.28 -20.77 21.21
N SER A 69 -38.34 -20.30 20.54
CA SER A 69 -38.42 -20.06 19.10
C SER A 69 -37.56 -18.89 18.61
N SER A 70 -36.92 -19.11 17.45
CA SER A 70 -36.71 -18.19 16.32
C SER A 70 -36.52 -16.69 16.60
N ALA A 71 -35.27 -16.22 16.47
CA ALA A 71 -34.96 -14.85 16.07
C ALA A 71 -34.40 -14.86 14.64
N THR A 72 -35.25 -14.55 13.67
CA THR A 72 -34.84 -14.15 12.31
C THR A 72 -34.20 -12.77 12.40
N GLY A 73 -32.92 -12.66 12.04
CA GLY A 73 -32.24 -11.37 11.87
C GLY A 73 -32.95 -10.56 10.78
N GLY A 74 -33.47 -9.39 11.16
CA GLY A 74 -34.12 -8.46 10.24
C GLY A 74 -33.11 -7.85 9.27
N ALA A 75 -33.52 -7.71 8.02
CA ALA A 75 -32.79 -7.00 6.98
C ALA A 75 -32.58 -5.52 7.35
N ALA A 76 -31.41 -4.97 7.00
CA ALA A 76 -31.15 -3.53 7.07
C ALA A 76 -32.14 -2.78 6.17
N GLY A 77 -32.86 -1.81 6.73
CA GLY A 77 -33.81 -0.99 6.01
C GLY A 77 -33.14 0.07 5.15
N ASN A 78 -33.72 0.35 3.97
CA ASN A 78 -33.32 1.47 3.12
C ASN A 78 -33.56 2.82 3.82
N SER A 79 -32.64 3.76 3.64
CA SER A 79 -32.74 5.14 4.13
C SER A 79 -33.97 5.85 3.56
N GLY A 80 -34.86 6.32 4.45
CA GLY A 80 -36.00 7.18 4.10
C GLY A 80 -35.58 8.64 3.89
N ALA A 81 -36.27 9.33 2.97
CA ALA A 81 -36.09 10.75 2.69
C ALA A 81 -36.55 11.64 3.87
N ALA A 82 -35.84 12.75 4.12
CA ALA A 82 -36.16 13.71 5.16
C ALA A 82 -37.51 14.42 4.90
N GLY A 83 -38.38 14.45 5.92
CA GLY A 83 -39.67 15.14 5.88
C GLY A 83 -39.52 16.67 5.98
N THR A 84 -40.38 17.40 5.28
CA THR A 84 -40.48 18.86 5.31
C THR A 84 -41.15 19.35 6.60
N GLY A 85 -40.61 20.43 7.19
CA GLY A 85 -40.94 20.93 8.52
C GLY A 85 -42.40 21.34 8.75
N GLY A 86 -42.93 20.94 9.91
CA GLY A 86 -44.21 21.39 10.47
C GLY A 86 -44.02 22.47 11.54
N THR A 87 -45.01 23.36 11.63
CA THR A 87 -45.08 24.53 12.53
C THR A 87 -45.26 24.13 14.00
N ALA A 88 -44.64 24.91 14.92
CA ALA A 88 -44.51 24.62 16.34
C ALA A 88 -45.85 24.54 17.12
N GLY A 89 -46.04 23.46 17.87
CA GLY A 89 -47.04 23.29 18.92
C GLY A 89 -46.37 23.18 20.29
N THR A 90 -46.94 23.85 21.29
CA THR A 90 -46.43 23.95 22.66
C THR A 90 -46.64 22.64 23.45
N GLY A 91 -45.57 22.12 24.06
CA GLY A 91 -45.67 21.17 25.19
C GLY A 91 -45.28 19.73 24.88
N GLY A 92 -43.98 19.48 24.65
CA GLY A 92 -43.40 18.15 24.65
C GLY A 92 -41.88 18.25 24.85
N VAL A 93 -41.33 17.45 25.77
CA VAL A 93 -39.88 17.37 25.98
C VAL A 93 -39.29 16.68 24.75
N ALA A 94 -38.36 17.35 24.04
CA ALA A 94 -37.68 16.74 22.90
C ALA A 94 -36.91 15.50 23.39
N GLY A 95 -37.18 14.33 22.80
CA GLY A 95 -36.36 13.15 23.02
C GLY A 95 -34.93 13.40 22.55
N ASN A 96 -33.94 12.80 23.22
CA ASN A 96 -32.54 12.89 22.80
C ASN A 96 -32.43 12.52 21.31
N ALA A 97 -31.89 13.44 20.51
CA ALA A 97 -31.49 13.14 19.15
C ALA A 97 -30.54 11.91 19.22
N GLY A 98 -30.90 10.84 18.50
CA GLY A 98 -30.01 9.72 18.31
C GLY A 98 -28.68 10.25 17.78
N ALA A 99 -27.57 9.72 18.30
CA ALA A 99 -26.26 10.04 17.79
C ALA A 99 -26.29 9.88 16.27
N ALA A 100 -26.01 10.97 15.55
CA ALA A 100 -25.72 10.88 14.13
C ALA A 100 -24.63 9.82 14.00
N GLY A 101 -24.90 8.78 13.21
CA GLY A 101 -23.90 7.77 12.90
C GLY A 101 -22.65 8.51 12.49
N THR A 102 -21.54 8.27 13.18
CA THR A 102 -20.23 8.70 12.73
C THR A 102 -20.08 8.10 11.35
N GLY A 103 -20.33 8.91 10.30
CA GLY A 103 -19.95 8.57 8.95
C GLY A 103 -18.48 8.22 9.05
N GLY A 104 -18.18 6.92 8.97
CA GLY A 104 -16.81 6.47 8.97
C GLY A 104 -16.14 7.25 7.86
N THR A 105 -15.21 8.13 8.23
CA THR A 105 -14.26 8.66 7.28
C THR A 105 -13.70 7.44 6.59
N SER A 106 -14.05 7.22 5.32
CA SER A 106 -13.42 6.21 4.49
C SER A 106 -11.94 6.38 4.75
N SER A 107 -11.31 5.44 5.45
CA SER A 107 -9.87 5.53 5.65
C SER A 107 -9.31 5.49 4.24
N ALA A 108 -8.62 6.55 3.80
CA ALA A 108 -8.18 6.66 2.42
C ALA A 108 -7.42 5.38 2.01
N SER A 109 -7.73 4.83 0.84
CA SER A 109 -6.87 3.82 0.22
C SER A 109 -5.63 4.52 -0.32
N GLY A 110 -4.55 3.78 -0.46
CA GLY A 110 -3.29 4.32 -0.97
C GLY A 110 -2.79 3.59 -2.20
N VAL A 111 -1.72 4.12 -2.75
CA VAL A 111 -0.91 3.49 -3.79
C VAL A 111 0.54 3.57 -3.35
N ILE A 112 1.27 2.47 -3.49
CA ILE A 112 2.72 2.43 -3.29
C ILE A 112 3.30 2.06 -4.65
N VAL A 113 4.02 3.00 -5.26
CA VAL A 113 4.55 2.90 -6.62
C VAL A 113 5.98 2.35 -6.58
N PRO A 114 6.29 1.21 -7.19
CA PRO A 114 7.66 0.83 -7.53
C PRO A 114 8.20 1.80 -8.59
N LEU A 115 8.87 2.88 -8.17
CA LEU A 115 9.34 3.95 -9.05
C LEU A 115 10.82 3.69 -9.39
N TYR A 116 11.08 2.67 -10.20
CA TYR A 116 12.45 2.23 -10.50
C TYR A 116 13.04 2.91 -11.74
N THR A 117 12.27 3.79 -12.38
CA THR A 117 12.78 4.77 -13.34
C THR A 117 13.74 5.77 -12.70
N TYR A 118 14.77 6.19 -13.43
CA TYR A 118 15.73 7.18 -12.97
C TYR A 118 15.08 8.58 -12.78
N PRO A 119 15.56 9.46 -11.86
CA PRO A 119 14.87 10.70 -11.48
C PRO A 119 14.67 11.77 -12.55
N ASP A 120 15.33 11.65 -13.70
CA ASP A 120 15.14 12.52 -14.87
C ASP A 120 14.02 12.05 -15.80
N ASP A 121 13.43 10.87 -15.53
CA ASP A 121 12.25 10.40 -16.23
C ASP A 121 10.99 11.19 -15.86
N SER A 122 10.13 11.38 -16.85
CA SER A 122 8.81 12.00 -16.72
C SER A 122 7.88 11.33 -15.70
N THR A 123 8.07 10.05 -15.37
CA THR A 123 7.29 9.33 -14.34
C THR A 123 7.30 10.04 -12.99
N TRP A 124 8.43 10.64 -12.60
CA TRP A 124 8.57 11.36 -11.33
C TRP A 124 7.69 12.61 -11.27
N ASP A 125 7.48 13.28 -12.42
CA ASP A 125 6.56 14.42 -12.51
C ASP A 125 5.10 13.96 -12.59
N ALA A 126 4.84 12.85 -13.29
CA ALA A 126 3.51 12.27 -13.43
C ALA A 126 2.92 11.85 -12.08
N ILE A 127 3.72 11.20 -11.21
CA ILE A 127 3.23 10.82 -9.88
C ILE A 127 2.98 12.04 -8.98
N CYS A 128 3.78 13.10 -9.09
CA CYS A 128 3.54 14.37 -8.40
C CYS A 128 2.23 15.04 -8.87
N ALA A 129 2.00 15.04 -10.19
CA ALA A 129 0.79 15.58 -10.78
C ALA A 129 -0.46 14.82 -10.29
N SER A 130 -0.41 13.49 -10.28
CA SER A 130 -1.53 12.68 -9.81
C SER A 130 -1.80 12.84 -8.31
N LYS A 131 -0.75 12.89 -7.46
CA LYS A 131 -0.92 13.22 -6.03
C LYS A 131 -1.55 14.60 -5.83
N SER A 132 -1.19 15.57 -6.66
CA SER A 132 -1.78 16.92 -6.60
C SER A 132 -3.26 16.92 -7.01
N ALA A 133 -3.63 16.10 -8.00
CA ALA A 133 -5.02 15.93 -8.44
C ALA A 133 -5.88 15.17 -7.41
N HIS A 134 -5.27 14.24 -6.66
CA HIS A 134 -5.92 13.34 -5.71
C HIS A 134 -5.36 13.47 -4.29
N PRO A 135 -5.55 14.63 -3.62
CA PRO A 135 -4.86 14.94 -2.38
C PRO A 135 -5.23 14.02 -1.21
N THR A 136 -6.39 13.37 -1.25
CA THR A 136 -6.87 12.45 -0.19
C THR A 136 -6.22 11.07 -0.24
N VAL A 137 -5.64 10.66 -1.37
CA VAL A 137 -5.01 9.34 -1.55
C VAL A 137 -3.62 9.33 -0.91
N ASP A 138 -3.30 8.28 -0.15
CA ASP A 138 -1.95 8.06 0.38
C ASP A 138 -1.05 7.54 -0.74
N VAL A 139 -0.28 8.43 -1.38
CA VAL A 139 0.66 8.09 -2.45
C VAL A 139 2.05 7.94 -1.86
N ARG A 140 2.68 6.79 -2.12
CA ARG A 140 4.06 6.49 -1.73
C ARG A 140 4.85 6.02 -2.95
N ALA A 141 6.16 6.21 -2.92
CA ALA A 141 7.06 5.77 -3.98
C ALA A 141 8.25 5.02 -3.39
N ILE A 142 8.56 3.86 -3.95
CA ILE A 142 9.76 3.08 -3.65
C ILE A 142 10.82 3.49 -4.64
N ILE A 143 11.94 4.00 -4.16
CA ILE A 143 13.10 4.33 -4.98
C ILE A 143 14.13 3.19 -4.89
N ASN A 144 14.81 2.95 -6.00
CA ASN A 144 15.85 1.94 -6.09
C ASN A 144 17.05 2.48 -6.89
N PRO A 145 17.95 3.27 -6.27
CA PRO A 145 19.12 3.82 -6.96
C PRO A 145 19.97 2.80 -7.71
N ASP A 146 20.29 1.66 -7.10
CA ASP A 146 21.04 0.56 -7.73
C ASP A 146 20.93 -0.71 -6.89
N ASN A 147 19.76 -1.38 -6.93
CA ASN A 147 19.43 -2.54 -6.09
C ASN A 147 19.69 -2.29 -4.58
N GLY A 148 19.30 -1.10 -4.13
CA GLY A 148 19.74 -0.53 -2.87
C GLY A 148 20.06 0.96 -3.01
N PRO A 149 20.66 1.58 -1.98
CA PRO A 149 20.95 3.02 -1.96
C PRO A 149 22.04 3.47 -2.96
N GLY A 150 22.68 2.51 -3.64
CA GLY A 150 23.83 2.71 -4.51
C GLY A 150 25.18 2.59 -3.79
N SER A 151 26.26 2.81 -4.54
CA SER A 151 27.62 2.82 -3.99
C SER A 151 28.04 4.19 -3.43
N SER A 152 27.30 5.25 -3.78
CA SER A 152 27.49 6.61 -3.28
C SER A 152 26.20 7.42 -3.48
N LYS A 153 26.10 8.57 -2.80
CA LYS A 153 24.98 9.50 -2.94
C LYS A 153 24.87 10.05 -4.36
N ASP A 154 23.69 9.90 -4.97
CA ASP A 154 23.35 10.46 -6.27
C ASP A 154 22.56 11.78 -6.14
N SER A 155 23.03 12.85 -6.78
CA SER A 155 22.39 14.17 -6.75
C SER A 155 21.04 14.25 -7.47
N LEU A 156 20.80 13.41 -8.48
CA LEU A 156 19.52 13.35 -9.18
C LEU A 156 18.47 12.68 -8.30
N PHE A 157 18.83 11.62 -7.58
CA PHE A 157 17.95 11.05 -6.55
C PHE A 157 17.67 12.05 -5.44
N VAL A 158 18.66 12.80 -4.93
CA VAL A 158 18.40 13.86 -3.93
C VAL A 158 17.35 14.86 -4.42
N SER A 159 17.47 15.32 -5.68
CA SER A 159 16.55 16.32 -6.24
C SER A 159 15.17 15.73 -6.53
N GLY A 160 15.11 14.52 -7.08
CA GLY A 160 13.86 13.79 -7.33
C GLY A 160 13.09 13.51 -6.04
N ILE A 161 13.78 13.02 -4.99
CA ILE A 161 13.18 12.74 -3.68
C ILE A 161 12.61 14.02 -3.08
N ALA A 162 13.36 15.13 -3.13
CA ALA A 162 12.85 16.42 -2.65
C ALA A 162 11.59 16.86 -3.39
N LYS A 163 11.53 16.64 -4.71
CA LYS A 163 10.33 16.89 -5.54
C LYS A 163 9.14 16.04 -5.06
N LEU A 164 9.33 14.74 -4.83
CA LEU A 164 8.28 13.85 -4.29
C LEU A 164 7.81 14.30 -2.90
N SER A 165 8.75 14.57 -1.99
CA SER A 165 8.43 15.01 -0.63
C SER A 165 7.64 16.32 -0.62
N ASN A 166 7.97 17.27 -1.50
CA ASN A 166 7.24 18.53 -1.63
C ASN A 166 5.81 18.35 -2.16
N ALA A 167 5.56 17.30 -2.95
CA ALA A 167 4.20 16.91 -3.37
C ALA A 167 3.43 16.16 -2.27
N GLY A 168 4.03 15.90 -1.10
CA GLY A 168 3.43 15.15 -0.01
C GLY A 168 3.43 13.64 -0.25
N ILE A 169 4.34 13.14 -1.10
CA ILE A 169 4.54 11.71 -1.34
C ILE A 169 5.53 11.15 -0.31
N VAL A 170 5.18 10.01 0.31
CA VAL A 170 6.07 9.28 1.21
C VAL A 170 7.08 8.50 0.36
N VAL A 171 8.38 8.70 0.59
CA VAL A 171 9.43 7.99 -0.15
C VAL A 171 9.99 6.84 0.68
N LEU A 172 10.09 5.66 0.07
CA LEU A 172 10.61 4.42 0.64
C LEU A 172 11.92 4.03 -0.05
N GLY A 173 12.95 3.66 0.72
CA GLY A 173 14.21 3.12 0.17
C GLY A 173 14.16 1.61 0.03
N TYR A 174 14.51 1.08 -1.14
CA TYR A 174 14.57 -0.35 -1.43
C TYR A 174 15.76 -1.05 -0.74
N VAL A 175 15.51 -2.16 -0.05
CA VAL A 175 16.51 -3.05 0.56
C VAL A 175 16.12 -4.50 0.26
N ALA A 176 16.88 -5.18 -0.59
CA ALA A 176 16.69 -6.61 -0.81
C ALA A 176 17.13 -7.41 0.43
N THR A 177 16.34 -8.34 0.93
CA THR A 177 16.72 -9.18 2.09
C THR A 177 17.21 -10.57 1.69
N GLY A 178 17.05 -10.95 0.42
CA GLY A 178 17.41 -12.27 -0.08
C GLY A 178 16.71 -13.40 0.67
N TYR A 179 15.43 -13.24 0.99
CA TYR A 179 14.64 -14.19 1.79
C TYR A 179 15.29 -14.49 3.15
N ALA A 180 15.67 -13.41 3.84
CA ALA A 180 16.41 -13.42 5.12
C ALA A 180 17.84 -14.01 5.07
N SER A 181 18.41 -14.22 3.88
CA SER A 181 19.82 -14.63 3.76
C SER A 181 20.81 -13.48 3.93
N LYS A 182 20.41 -12.22 3.65
CA LYS A 182 21.21 -11.02 3.96
C LYS A 182 21.28 -10.84 5.46
N SER A 183 22.48 -10.64 6.03
CA SER A 183 22.59 -10.43 7.48
C SER A 183 21.94 -9.12 7.92
N GLU A 184 21.47 -9.05 9.17
CA GLU A 184 20.93 -7.80 9.72
C GLU A 184 21.92 -6.64 9.62
N ALA A 185 23.21 -6.90 9.84
CA ALA A 185 24.26 -5.88 9.78
C ALA A 185 24.44 -5.29 8.36
N GLU A 186 24.31 -6.12 7.31
CA GLU A 186 24.35 -5.66 5.92
C GLU A 186 23.11 -4.82 5.60
N ALA A 187 21.92 -5.30 5.97
CA ALA A 187 20.68 -4.54 5.80
C ALA A 187 20.71 -3.20 6.55
N HIS A 188 21.24 -3.18 7.79
CA HIS A 188 21.44 -1.96 8.57
C HIS A 188 22.35 -0.96 7.85
N THR A 189 23.40 -1.43 7.18
CA THR A 189 24.31 -0.57 6.41
C THR A 189 23.59 0.13 5.26
N GLU A 190 22.69 -0.57 4.55
CA GLU A 190 21.87 0.02 3.49
C GLU A 190 20.84 1.00 4.03
N ILE A 191 20.17 0.67 5.14
CA ILE A 191 19.23 1.56 5.85
C ILE A 191 19.93 2.86 6.29
N ASP A 192 21.13 2.76 6.86
CA ASP A 192 21.93 3.91 7.28
C ASP A 192 22.38 4.76 6.07
N ALA A 193 22.72 4.12 4.95
CA ALA A 193 23.06 4.81 3.72
C ALA A 193 21.87 5.61 3.17
N TYR A 194 20.64 5.05 3.16
CA TYR A 194 19.44 5.82 2.81
C TYR A 194 19.26 7.03 3.73
N LYS A 195 19.41 6.82 5.05
CA LYS A 195 19.25 7.91 6.03
C LYS A 195 20.26 9.04 5.81
N SER A 196 21.50 8.68 5.52
CA SER A 196 22.62 9.61 5.35
C SER A 196 22.60 10.33 4.00
N TRP A 197 22.32 9.60 2.93
CA TRP A 197 22.45 10.12 1.57
C TRP A 197 21.17 10.78 1.06
N TYR A 198 20.01 10.30 1.52
CA TYR A 198 18.70 10.68 1.01
C TYR A 198 17.73 11.02 2.16
N PRO A 199 17.91 12.14 2.87
CA PRO A 199 17.14 12.46 4.09
C PRO A 199 15.63 12.66 3.86
N GLY A 200 15.17 12.78 2.61
CA GLY A 200 13.74 12.79 2.26
C GLY A 200 13.10 11.39 2.16
N VAL A 201 13.90 10.32 2.26
CA VAL A 201 13.40 8.96 2.42
C VAL A 201 12.91 8.79 3.86
N THR A 202 11.64 8.44 4.01
CA THR A 202 10.96 8.35 5.31
C THR A 202 10.45 6.95 5.64
N GLY A 203 10.64 5.98 4.75
CA GLY A 203 10.43 4.57 5.05
C GLY A 203 11.38 3.64 4.31
N ILE A 204 11.29 2.36 4.61
CA ILE A 204 12.10 1.30 3.99
C ILE A 204 11.17 0.24 3.39
N PHE A 205 11.52 -0.23 2.20
CA PHE A 205 10.87 -1.33 1.50
C PHE A 205 11.83 -2.52 1.49
N PHE A 206 11.45 -3.60 2.17
CA PHE A 206 12.18 -4.86 2.24
C PHE A 206 11.69 -5.79 1.14
N ASP A 207 12.45 -5.88 0.05
CA ASP A 207 12.14 -6.80 -1.04
C ASP A 207 12.74 -8.19 -0.79
N GLU A 208 12.25 -9.17 -1.54
CA GLU A 208 12.61 -10.59 -1.38
C GLU A 208 12.32 -11.06 0.06
N MET A 209 11.23 -10.60 0.67
CA MET A 209 10.83 -11.00 2.02
C MET A 209 10.46 -12.48 2.07
N GLN A 210 10.75 -13.16 3.18
CA GLN A 210 10.33 -14.54 3.39
C GLN A 210 8.79 -14.61 3.52
N SER A 211 8.17 -15.60 2.86
CA SER A 211 6.74 -15.87 2.97
C SER A 211 6.40 -16.98 3.95
N ALA A 212 7.28 -17.98 4.11
CA ALA A 212 7.11 -19.08 5.03
C ALA A 212 7.49 -18.69 6.47
N ALA A 213 6.76 -19.18 7.47
CA ALA A 213 7.06 -18.90 8.88
C ALA A 213 8.49 -19.34 9.26
N GLY A 214 9.16 -18.58 10.12
CA GLY A 214 10.50 -18.89 10.63
C GLY A 214 11.44 -17.68 10.76
N ASP A 215 11.24 -16.63 9.95
CA ASP A 215 12.11 -15.45 9.89
C ASP A 215 11.42 -14.18 10.45
N GLU A 216 10.31 -14.31 11.16
CA GLU A 216 9.55 -13.17 11.70
C GLU A 216 10.42 -12.27 12.59
N SER A 217 11.31 -12.86 13.39
CA SER A 217 12.22 -12.10 14.26
C SER A 217 13.21 -11.25 13.47
N TYR A 218 13.65 -11.72 12.30
CA TYR A 218 14.56 -10.97 11.42
C TYR A 218 13.87 -9.71 10.90
N TYR A 219 12.66 -9.83 10.34
CA TYR A 219 11.92 -8.65 9.82
C TYR A 219 11.48 -7.70 10.94
N ALA A 220 11.10 -8.24 12.12
CA ALA A 220 10.82 -7.41 13.29
C ALA A 220 12.06 -6.63 13.76
N ALA A 221 13.25 -7.24 13.72
CA ALA A 221 14.51 -6.58 14.07
C ALA A 221 14.86 -5.47 13.06
N LEU A 222 14.73 -5.74 11.75
CA LEU A 222 14.96 -4.72 10.72
C LEU A 222 13.97 -3.56 10.81
N THR A 223 12.69 -3.85 11.06
CA THR A 223 11.68 -2.81 11.29
C THR A 223 12.04 -1.98 12.50
N GLN A 224 12.35 -2.60 13.64
CA GLN A 224 12.76 -1.90 14.85
C GLN A 224 13.97 -1.00 14.59
N TYR A 225 14.99 -1.52 13.88
CA TYR A 225 16.18 -0.75 13.53
C TYR A 225 15.84 0.46 12.65
N ALA A 226 15.06 0.27 11.58
CA ALA A 226 14.59 1.38 10.74
C ALA A 226 13.84 2.44 11.56
N LYS A 227 12.96 2.04 12.50
CA LYS A 227 12.30 2.99 13.40
C LYS A 227 13.30 3.73 14.29
N THR A 228 14.36 3.09 14.79
CA THR A 228 15.40 3.77 15.58
C THR A 228 16.19 4.82 14.80
N GLN A 229 16.33 4.63 13.48
CA GLN A 229 16.91 5.62 12.56
C GLN A 229 15.91 6.75 12.19
N GLY A 230 14.68 6.68 12.70
CA GLY A 230 13.64 7.68 12.51
C GLY A 230 12.83 7.51 11.22
N PHE A 231 12.90 6.34 10.56
CA PHE A 231 11.96 6.01 9.50
C PHE A 231 10.57 5.74 10.09
N SER A 232 9.51 6.26 9.46
CA SER A 232 8.13 6.15 9.96
C SER A 232 7.38 4.97 9.37
N SER A 233 7.85 4.37 8.26
CA SER A 233 7.17 3.28 7.56
C SER A 233 8.12 2.14 7.19
N THR A 234 7.66 0.90 7.31
CA THR A 234 8.31 -0.28 6.71
C THR A 234 7.30 -1.09 5.90
N VAL A 235 7.72 -1.52 4.72
CA VAL A 235 6.91 -2.32 3.80
C VAL A 235 7.71 -3.57 3.45
N GLY A 236 7.09 -4.73 3.42
CA GLY A 236 7.71 -5.98 3.00
C GLY A 236 7.11 -6.51 1.70
N ASN A 237 7.94 -7.06 0.82
CA ASN A 237 7.49 -7.70 -0.40
C ASN A 237 8.03 -9.12 -0.54
N PRO A 238 7.22 -10.13 -0.20
CA PRO A 238 7.54 -11.54 -0.43
C PRO A 238 7.32 -12.03 -1.86
N GLY A 239 6.69 -11.22 -2.73
CA GLY A 239 6.27 -11.62 -4.07
C GLY A 239 5.08 -12.60 -4.12
N THR A 240 4.47 -12.93 -2.98
CA THR A 240 3.34 -13.87 -2.84
C THR A 240 2.65 -13.66 -1.48
N ASP A 241 1.61 -14.44 -1.16
CA ASP A 241 0.98 -14.40 0.16
C ASP A 241 1.93 -14.96 1.25
N VAL A 242 1.69 -14.60 2.51
CA VAL A 242 2.57 -14.92 3.66
C VAL A 242 1.89 -15.79 4.71
N ALA A 243 2.69 -16.41 5.57
CA ALA A 243 2.18 -16.90 6.85
C ALA A 243 1.63 -15.73 7.69
N GLU A 244 0.45 -15.90 8.28
CA GLU A 244 -0.23 -14.88 9.09
C GLU A 244 0.64 -14.34 10.25
N SER A 245 1.62 -15.12 10.72
CA SER A 245 2.60 -14.72 11.75
C SER A 245 3.48 -13.54 11.35
N TYR A 246 3.62 -13.22 10.05
CA TYR A 246 4.36 -12.04 9.60
C TYR A 246 3.62 -10.72 9.82
N VAL A 247 2.30 -10.72 10.04
CA VAL A 247 1.58 -9.47 10.27
C VAL A 247 2.11 -8.78 11.52
N GLY A 248 2.52 -7.52 11.36
CA GLY A 248 3.12 -6.71 12.42
C GLY A 248 4.65 -6.81 12.52
N THR A 249 5.31 -7.65 11.71
CA THR A 249 6.78 -7.63 11.57
C THR A 249 7.26 -6.44 10.74
N VAL A 250 6.43 -5.98 9.81
CA VAL A 250 6.51 -4.72 9.04
C VAL A 250 5.13 -4.04 9.09
N ASP A 251 5.04 -2.75 8.73
CA ASP A 251 3.76 -2.03 8.79
C ASP A 251 2.77 -2.52 7.71
N THR A 252 3.28 -2.79 6.50
CA THR A 252 2.50 -3.23 5.32
C THR A 252 3.24 -4.35 4.58
N ILE A 253 2.52 -5.34 4.06
CA ILE A 253 3.06 -6.46 3.28
C ILE A 253 2.38 -6.48 1.90
N PHE A 254 3.15 -6.57 0.82
CA PHE A 254 2.61 -6.89 -0.49
C PHE A 254 2.32 -8.38 -0.61
N ILE A 255 1.05 -8.75 -0.51
CA ILE A 255 0.58 -10.15 -0.49
C ILE A 255 0.28 -10.69 -1.88
N TYR A 256 0.49 -9.89 -2.93
CA TYR A 256 0.26 -10.28 -4.32
C TYR A 256 1.14 -9.47 -5.28
N GLU A 257 1.98 -10.18 -6.02
CA GLU A 257 2.81 -9.67 -7.11
C GLU A 257 2.82 -10.72 -8.22
N THR A 258 1.85 -10.67 -9.13
CA THR A 258 1.67 -11.69 -10.17
C THR A 258 1.03 -11.06 -11.40
N ASP A 259 1.20 -11.73 -12.54
CA ASP A 259 0.50 -11.46 -13.80
C ASP A 259 -1.03 -11.47 -13.57
N GLY A 260 -1.68 -10.38 -13.95
CA GLY A 260 -3.11 -10.24 -13.90
C GLY A 260 -3.66 -9.94 -12.49
N LEU A 261 -4.98 -9.77 -12.42
CA LEU A 261 -5.66 -9.40 -11.17
C LEU A 261 -5.96 -10.64 -10.32
N PRO A 262 -5.78 -10.58 -8.98
CA PRO A 262 -6.22 -11.63 -8.09
C PRO A 262 -7.74 -11.74 -8.07
N ALA A 263 -8.26 -12.92 -7.71
CA ALA A 263 -9.65 -13.02 -7.28
C ALA A 263 -9.82 -12.26 -5.94
N LEU A 264 -10.89 -11.47 -5.79
CA LEU A 264 -11.16 -10.74 -4.53
C LEU A 264 -11.21 -11.65 -3.30
N SER A 265 -11.65 -12.91 -3.46
CA SER A 265 -11.66 -13.90 -2.38
C SER A 265 -10.27 -14.25 -1.85
N ALA A 266 -9.22 -14.11 -2.66
CA ALA A 266 -7.84 -14.34 -2.24
C ALA A 266 -7.32 -13.24 -1.30
N LEU A 267 -7.87 -12.02 -1.41
CA LEU A 267 -7.53 -10.89 -0.54
C LEU A 267 -8.34 -10.88 0.78
N GLY A 268 -9.28 -11.82 0.93
CA GLY A 268 -10.09 -11.99 2.13
C GLY A 268 -9.55 -13.11 3.02
N GLY A 269 -10.46 -13.82 3.68
CA GLY A 269 -10.10 -14.94 4.56
C GLY A 269 -9.49 -14.46 5.87
N TRP A 270 -8.30 -14.96 6.21
CA TRP A 270 -7.61 -14.60 7.44
C TRP A 270 -7.15 -13.14 7.45
N HIS A 271 -6.86 -12.54 6.28
CA HIS A 271 -6.52 -11.12 6.12
C HIS A 271 -7.57 -10.20 6.75
N SER A 272 -8.85 -10.59 6.68
CA SER A 272 -9.97 -9.82 7.24
C SER A 272 -9.95 -9.73 8.78
N ASN A 273 -9.07 -10.47 9.45
CA ASN A 273 -8.85 -10.36 10.89
C ASN A 273 -7.88 -9.22 11.28
N HIS A 274 -7.21 -8.60 10.30
CA HIS A 274 -6.21 -7.55 10.49
C HIS A 274 -6.65 -6.23 9.85
N ASP A 275 -5.94 -5.13 10.13
CA ASP A 275 -6.21 -3.86 9.46
C ASP A 275 -5.83 -4.01 7.98
N ARG A 276 -6.71 -3.60 7.06
CA ARG A 276 -6.42 -3.63 5.62
C ARG A 276 -5.10 -2.93 5.28
N LYS A 277 -4.69 -1.91 6.04
CA LYS A 277 -3.41 -1.19 5.87
C LYS A 277 -2.17 -2.06 6.08
N ASN A 278 -2.32 -3.22 6.71
CA ASN A 278 -1.26 -4.22 6.79
C ASN A 278 -0.98 -4.90 5.44
N PHE A 279 -1.82 -4.68 4.42
CA PHE A 279 -1.71 -5.37 3.14
C PHE A 279 -1.72 -4.39 1.96
N GLY A 280 -0.99 -4.75 0.92
CA GLY A 280 -1.08 -4.14 -0.41
C GLY A 280 -0.91 -5.18 -1.52
N ILE A 281 -1.17 -4.77 -2.75
CA ILE A 281 -1.01 -5.61 -3.95
C ILE A 281 -0.35 -4.81 -5.06
N ILE A 282 0.48 -5.48 -5.86
CA ILE A 282 1.17 -4.94 -7.03
C ILE A 282 1.04 -5.85 -8.28
N PRO A 283 -0.18 -6.15 -8.78
CA PRO A 283 -0.37 -6.82 -10.06
C PRO A 283 0.37 -6.16 -11.24
N TYR A 284 0.93 -6.98 -12.13
CA TYR A 284 1.52 -6.55 -13.40
C TYR A 284 0.85 -7.25 -14.59
N ALA A 285 1.20 -6.88 -15.82
CA ALA A 285 0.56 -7.35 -17.05
C ALA A 285 -0.97 -7.15 -17.03
N VAL A 286 -1.43 -6.00 -16.50
CA VAL A 286 -2.84 -5.59 -16.44
C VAL A 286 -3.10 -4.52 -17.51
N PRO A 287 -3.51 -4.86 -18.75
CA PRO A 287 -3.49 -3.90 -19.86
C PRO A 287 -4.40 -2.69 -19.69
N THR A 288 -5.44 -2.81 -18.85
CA THR A 288 -6.39 -1.75 -18.55
C THR A 288 -6.81 -1.82 -17.09
N MET A 289 -6.95 -0.68 -16.44
CA MET A 289 -7.51 -0.61 -15.10
C MET A 289 -8.97 -1.13 -15.06
N ASP A 290 -9.22 -2.14 -14.24
CA ASP A 290 -10.57 -2.60 -13.88
C ASP A 290 -11.07 -1.85 -12.62
N ALA A 291 -11.91 -0.84 -12.84
CA ALA A 291 -12.49 -0.04 -11.74
C ALA A 291 -13.39 -0.86 -10.79
N VAL A 292 -14.02 -1.94 -11.28
CA VAL A 292 -14.86 -2.81 -10.45
C VAL A 292 -13.98 -3.62 -9.51
N PHE A 293 -12.87 -4.15 -10.03
CA PHE A 293 -11.86 -4.81 -9.20
C PHE A 293 -11.29 -3.86 -8.14
N VAL A 294 -10.84 -2.66 -8.54
CA VAL A 294 -10.26 -1.68 -7.60
C VAL A 294 -11.28 -1.35 -6.49
N ALA A 295 -12.53 -1.05 -6.84
CA ALA A 295 -13.58 -0.78 -5.86
C ALA A 295 -13.83 -1.97 -4.91
N GLY A 296 -13.75 -3.20 -5.41
CA GLY A 296 -13.91 -4.42 -4.62
C GLY A 296 -12.70 -4.76 -3.73
N ALA A 297 -11.49 -4.38 -4.14
CA ALA A 297 -10.25 -4.66 -3.41
C ALA A 297 -9.94 -3.61 -2.32
N ARG A 298 -10.34 -2.36 -2.51
CA ARG A 298 -10.15 -1.26 -1.53
C ARG A 298 -10.57 -1.55 -0.09
N PRO A 299 -11.70 -2.24 0.20
CA PRO A 299 -12.05 -2.60 1.57
C PRO A 299 -11.21 -3.75 2.14
N LEU A 300 -10.49 -4.50 1.31
CA LEU A 300 -9.72 -5.70 1.69
C LEU A 300 -8.24 -5.38 1.92
N VAL A 301 -7.66 -4.46 1.13
CA VAL A 301 -6.25 -4.06 1.23
C VAL A 301 -6.07 -2.56 1.34
N GLY A 302 -4.95 -2.15 1.94
CA GLY A 302 -4.52 -0.78 2.19
C GLY A 302 -4.14 -0.04 0.92
N TYR A 303 -3.32 -0.73 0.11
CA TYR A 303 -2.61 -0.16 -1.02
C TYR A 303 -2.78 -1.02 -2.28
N ILE A 304 -3.01 -0.37 -3.42
CA ILE A 304 -3.17 -1.03 -4.71
C ILE A 304 -2.34 -0.28 -5.74
N TYR A 305 -1.39 -0.95 -6.37
CA TYR A 305 -0.73 -0.51 -7.61
C TYR A 305 -1.02 -1.54 -8.70
N LEU A 306 -1.23 -1.10 -9.93
CA LEU A 306 -1.46 -1.97 -11.10
C LEU A 306 -0.62 -1.41 -12.23
N THR A 307 0.05 -2.26 -13.01
CA THR A 307 0.78 -1.84 -14.22
C THR A 307 0.42 -2.71 -15.42
N ASP A 308 0.39 -2.11 -16.62
CA ASP A 308 0.23 -2.83 -17.89
C ASP A 308 1.54 -3.43 -18.39
N ASP A 309 2.66 -3.01 -17.80
CA ASP A 309 3.99 -3.53 -18.10
C ASP A 309 4.17 -4.97 -17.59
N ASP A 310 5.15 -5.67 -18.15
CA ASP A 310 5.35 -7.10 -17.95
C ASP A 310 6.84 -7.44 -17.73
N LEU A 311 7.14 -8.72 -17.56
CA LEU A 311 8.48 -9.23 -17.34
C LEU A 311 9.41 -8.95 -18.53
N PRO A 312 10.72 -8.75 -18.29
CA PRO A 312 11.43 -9.04 -17.04
C PRO A 312 11.30 -7.97 -15.94
N ASN A 313 10.85 -6.76 -16.26
CA ASN A 313 10.82 -5.64 -15.34
C ASN A 313 9.53 -4.81 -15.50
N PRO A 314 8.49 -5.06 -14.70
CA PRO A 314 7.25 -4.28 -14.78
C PRO A 314 7.33 -2.88 -14.16
N TRP A 315 8.48 -2.50 -13.62
CA TRP A 315 8.64 -1.35 -12.71
C TRP A 315 9.45 -0.19 -13.31
N ASP A 316 9.89 -0.32 -14.57
CA ASP A 316 10.61 0.72 -15.32
C ASP A 316 9.71 1.63 -16.17
N SER A 317 8.40 1.53 -15.98
CA SER A 317 7.44 2.44 -16.58
C SER A 317 6.27 2.74 -15.64
N LEU A 318 5.52 3.79 -15.95
CA LEU A 318 4.28 4.15 -15.28
C LEU A 318 3.11 3.84 -16.21
N PRO A 319 2.06 3.14 -15.75
CA PRO A 319 0.96 2.77 -16.63
C PRO A 319 0.22 4.01 -17.14
N PRO A 320 -0.29 3.99 -18.39
CA PRO A 320 -0.99 5.13 -18.98
C PRO A 320 -2.28 5.49 -18.23
N TYR A 321 -2.81 4.57 -17.42
CA TYR A 321 -3.98 4.76 -16.57
C TYR A 321 -3.64 5.12 -15.12
N PHE A 322 -2.38 5.43 -14.78
CA PHE A 322 -1.97 5.69 -13.38
C PHE A 322 -2.85 6.71 -12.67
N ASP A 323 -3.12 7.85 -13.31
CA ASP A 323 -3.96 8.90 -12.72
C ASP A 323 -5.40 8.40 -12.43
N ALA A 324 -5.96 7.61 -13.35
CA ALA A 324 -7.27 7.00 -13.15
C ALA A 324 -7.25 5.97 -12.00
N LEU A 325 -6.14 5.25 -11.81
CA LEU A 325 -5.95 4.34 -10.67
C LEU A 325 -5.92 5.11 -9.36
N VAL A 326 -5.16 6.21 -9.28
CA VAL A 326 -5.13 7.07 -8.08
C VAL A 326 -6.53 7.62 -7.81
N GLY A 327 -7.23 8.14 -8.81
CA GLY A 327 -8.61 8.63 -8.65
C GLY A 327 -9.60 7.56 -8.20
N ALA A 328 -9.42 6.30 -8.58
CA ALA A 328 -10.28 5.20 -8.13
C ALA A 328 -10.07 4.82 -6.64
N LEU A 329 -8.97 5.28 -6.02
CA LEU A 329 -8.61 5.02 -4.63
C LEU A 329 -9.14 6.07 -3.63
N GLU A 330 -9.70 7.18 -4.12
CA GLU A 330 -10.40 8.21 -3.31
C GLU A 330 -11.63 7.65 -2.59
#